data_AF-V2X5F2-F1
#
_entry.id   AF-V2X5F2-F1
#
_cell.length_a   1.000
_cell.length_b   1.000
_cell.length_c   1.000
_cell.angle_alpha   90.00
_cell.angle_beta   90.00
_cell.angle_gamma   90.00
#
_symmetry.space_group_name_H-M   'P 1'
#
loop_
_entity.id
_entity.type
_entity.pdbx_description
1 polymer ?
#
loop_
_entity_poly.entity_id
_entity_poly.type
_entity_poly.pdbx_seq_one_letter_code
_entity_poly.pdbx_strand_id
1 'polypeptide(L)'
;MALYKSANALLKRLTATHHTSPYGVGSSGVSIYDTAWVSIVSRNVEQTGTRAWVFPKSFEYICSSQAEDGGWHGDGSLIDSIMNTLASLLSLKLHEKDGWQLPDLSDKVERARLFLDNVLQKWDVPSTERIAFELIVPRILQFLEEEGISFEFPHRAALENLRDQKLKLLDLDLVYRGQTPVLYTLEAFVGVLDFDRLRTLKVNGSFLTSPASTAAYLTYCSVWDEEAEDYLRQALRRCSAYGEGAVCTVWPTTLFEFSWTICNLMESGFEREKLDESCLNRVGQVLHSALVAGNGLVGWDGEYSHSVVWNPVVNVLSIEVESRR
;
A
#
# COMPACT_ATOMS: atom_id res chain seq x y z
N MET A 1 21.94 -26.99 -19.04
CA MET A 1 21.95 -27.58 -17.69
C MET A 1 22.01 -26.54 -16.56
N ALA A 2 22.90 -25.54 -16.61
CA ALA A 2 23.00 -24.53 -15.55
C ALA A 2 21.69 -23.71 -15.33
N LEU A 3 21.02 -23.29 -16.42
CA LEU A 3 19.76 -22.53 -16.34
C LEU A 3 18.63 -23.32 -15.65
N TYR A 4 18.44 -24.59 -16.03
CA TYR A 4 17.45 -25.46 -15.38
C TYR A 4 17.74 -25.70 -13.90
N LYS A 5 19.03 -25.79 -13.51
CA LYS A 5 19.41 -25.87 -12.09
C LYS A 5 18.98 -24.60 -11.33
N SER A 6 19.21 -23.42 -11.90
CA SER A 6 18.80 -22.15 -11.31
C SER A 6 17.28 -22.00 -11.22
N ALA A 7 16.55 -22.37 -12.28
CA ALA A 7 15.08 -22.36 -12.29
C ALA A 7 14.51 -23.29 -11.21
N ASN A 8 15.04 -24.50 -11.07
CA ASN A 8 14.59 -25.44 -10.03
C ASN A 8 14.97 -24.97 -8.62
N ALA A 9 16.09 -24.26 -8.45
CA ALA A 9 16.42 -23.62 -7.18
C ALA A 9 15.43 -22.49 -6.82
N LEU A 10 15.00 -21.69 -7.82
CA LEU A 10 13.96 -20.68 -7.64
C LEU A 10 12.63 -21.31 -7.19
N LEU A 11 12.16 -22.35 -7.91
CA LEU A 11 10.93 -23.07 -7.58
C LEU A 11 10.94 -23.65 -6.16
N LYS A 12 12.08 -24.22 -5.75
CA LYS A 12 12.26 -24.76 -4.39
C LYS A 12 12.17 -23.68 -3.32
N ARG A 13 12.80 -22.52 -3.55
CA ARG A 13 12.69 -21.39 -2.60
C ARG A 13 11.25 -20.90 -2.50
N LEU A 14 10.60 -20.68 -3.64
CA LEU A 14 9.24 -20.16 -3.72
C LEU A 14 8.23 -21.07 -2.98
N THR A 15 8.32 -22.38 -3.20
CA THR A 15 7.43 -23.35 -2.53
C THR A 15 7.79 -23.60 -1.07
N ALA A 16 9.08 -23.50 -0.70
CA ALA A 16 9.49 -23.61 0.71
C ALA A 16 8.95 -22.44 1.55
N THR A 17 8.95 -21.22 1.01
CA THR A 17 8.48 -20.02 1.72
C THR A 17 6.97 -20.01 1.98
N HIS A 18 6.17 -20.72 1.16
CA HIS A 18 4.71 -20.75 1.29
C HIS A 18 4.21 -21.14 2.68
N HIS A 19 4.91 -22.03 3.38
CA HIS A 19 4.48 -22.51 4.70
C HIS A 19 5.02 -21.68 5.87
N THR A 20 5.77 -20.61 5.60
CA THR A 20 6.49 -19.85 6.62
C THR A 20 5.67 -18.73 7.27
N SER A 21 4.52 -18.39 6.70
CA SER A 21 3.55 -17.46 7.28
C SER A 21 2.13 -17.97 7.02
N PRO A 22 1.22 -17.87 8.01
CA PRO A 22 -0.19 -18.18 7.77
C PRO A 22 -0.88 -17.19 6.81
N TYR A 23 -0.24 -16.06 6.50
CA TYR A 23 -0.76 -15.04 5.59
C TYR A 23 -0.29 -15.28 4.14
N GLY A 24 0.71 -16.13 3.90
CA GLY A 24 1.25 -16.38 2.57
C GLY A 24 2.60 -15.70 2.30
N VAL A 25 2.95 -15.56 1.02
CA VAL A 25 4.27 -15.06 0.57
C VAL A 25 4.12 -13.83 -0.30
N GLY A 26 5.22 -13.07 -0.42
CA GLY A 26 5.33 -11.93 -1.33
C GLY A 26 6.74 -11.38 -1.28
N SER A 27 7.25 -10.86 -2.39
CA SER A 27 8.61 -10.31 -2.52
C SER A 27 8.66 -8.86 -3.02
N SER A 28 7.52 -8.16 -2.93
CA SER A 28 7.43 -6.71 -3.15
C SER A 28 8.49 -5.94 -2.34
N GLY A 29 9.10 -4.95 -2.98
CA GLY A 29 10.04 -4.03 -2.33
C GLY A 29 9.35 -3.16 -1.27
N VAL A 30 10.18 -2.45 -0.51
CA VAL A 30 9.71 -1.48 0.49
C VAL A 30 9.00 -0.30 -0.16
N SER A 31 8.00 0.23 0.52
CA SER A 31 7.22 1.40 0.13
C SER A 31 7.35 2.48 1.20
N ILE A 32 7.85 3.64 0.80
CA ILE A 32 7.95 4.80 1.69
C ILE A 32 6.55 5.30 2.05
N TYR A 33 5.68 5.45 1.05
CA TYR A 33 4.28 5.85 1.24
C TYR A 33 3.57 5.00 2.29
N ASP A 34 3.58 3.68 2.13
CA ASP A 34 2.93 2.77 3.06
C ASP A 34 3.58 2.79 4.45
N THR A 35 4.93 2.90 4.49
CA THR A 35 5.66 3.01 5.77
C THR A 35 5.30 4.29 6.52
N ALA A 36 5.05 5.40 5.81
CA ALA A 36 4.62 6.66 6.41
C ALA A 36 3.18 6.58 6.97
N TRP A 37 2.30 5.80 6.34
CA TRP A 37 0.98 5.52 6.92
C TRP A 37 1.07 4.61 8.14
N VAL A 38 1.97 3.61 8.12
CA VAL A 38 2.20 2.74 9.28
C VAL A 38 2.81 3.52 10.46
N SER A 39 3.71 4.48 10.21
CA SER A 39 4.31 5.27 11.29
C SER A 39 3.31 6.12 12.05
N ILE A 40 2.21 6.57 11.42
CA ILE A 40 1.19 7.39 12.09
C ILE A 40 0.13 6.58 12.83
N VAL A 41 0.22 5.25 12.85
CA VAL A 41 -0.70 4.43 13.64
C VAL A 41 -0.46 4.68 15.12
N SER A 42 -1.52 5.07 15.80
CA SER A 42 -1.46 5.46 17.20
C SER A 42 -2.67 5.00 18.00
N ARG A 43 -2.48 4.89 19.31
CA ARG A 43 -3.55 4.61 20.28
C ARG A 43 -3.68 5.76 21.26
N ASN A 44 -4.91 6.07 21.61
CA ASN A 44 -5.16 6.92 22.77
C ASN A 44 -4.91 6.09 24.04
N VAL A 45 -4.02 6.56 24.89
CA VAL A 45 -3.82 5.96 26.22
C VAL A 45 -4.84 6.62 27.16
N GLU A 46 -5.93 5.90 27.44
CA GLU A 46 -7.08 6.41 28.21
C GLU A 46 -6.68 7.01 29.57
N GLN A 47 -5.61 6.50 30.21
CA GLN A 47 -5.20 6.95 31.54
C GLN A 47 -4.40 8.27 31.54
N THR A 48 -3.74 8.62 30.44
CA THR A 48 -2.83 9.78 30.36
C THR A 48 -3.30 10.83 29.35
N GLY A 49 -4.27 10.50 28.49
CA GLY A 49 -4.68 11.34 27.37
C GLY A 49 -3.60 11.53 26.31
N THR A 50 -2.50 10.77 26.41
CA THR A 50 -1.37 10.85 25.46
C THR A 50 -1.55 9.85 24.33
N ARG A 51 -1.20 10.26 23.12
CA ARG A 51 -1.13 9.39 21.96
C ARG A 51 0.13 8.52 22.05
N ALA A 52 -0.02 7.21 21.89
CA ALA A 52 1.07 6.25 21.83
C ALA A 52 1.25 5.72 20.40
N TRP A 53 2.40 5.99 19.80
CA TRP A 53 2.77 5.46 18.47
C TRP A 53 3.03 3.96 18.54
N VAL A 54 2.36 3.20 17.66
CA VAL A 54 2.37 1.72 17.71
C VAL A 54 3.57 1.13 16.96
N PHE A 55 4.06 1.84 15.95
CA PHE A 55 5.17 1.40 15.07
C PHE A 55 6.30 2.44 15.02
N PRO A 56 7.01 2.70 16.14
CA PRO A 56 8.07 3.71 16.20
C PRO A 56 9.22 3.47 15.20
N LYS A 57 9.55 2.21 14.91
CA LYS A 57 10.59 1.87 13.91
C LYS A 57 10.22 2.30 12.49
N SER A 58 8.93 2.35 12.16
CA SER A 58 8.48 2.88 10.87
C SER A 58 8.75 4.38 10.79
N PHE A 59 8.54 5.12 11.89
CA PHE A 59 8.90 6.53 11.95
C PHE A 59 10.40 6.76 11.83
N GLU A 60 11.22 5.96 12.50
CA GLU A 60 12.68 5.98 12.39
C GLU A 60 13.15 5.70 10.95
N TYR A 61 12.50 4.75 10.27
CA TYR A 61 12.75 4.47 8.86
C TYR A 61 12.43 5.69 7.98
N ILE A 62 11.28 6.35 8.19
CA ILE A 62 10.95 7.58 7.45
C ILE A 62 11.99 8.67 7.69
N CYS A 63 12.37 8.93 8.94
CA CYS A 63 13.35 9.96 9.29
C CYS A 63 14.74 9.72 8.67
N SER A 64 15.15 8.45 8.56
CA SER A 64 16.44 8.05 7.99
C SER A 64 16.46 7.94 6.47
N SER A 65 15.28 7.87 5.84
CA SER A 65 15.15 7.69 4.38
C SER A 65 14.96 8.99 3.59
N GLN A 66 15.01 10.16 4.24
CA GLN A 66 14.92 11.44 3.55
C GLN A 66 16.17 11.67 2.67
N ALA A 67 15.97 12.01 1.40
CA ALA A 67 17.04 12.33 0.48
C ALA A 67 17.68 13.70 0.78
N GLU A 68 18.83 13.99 0.16
CA GLU A 68 19.56 15.24 0.33
C GLU A 68 18.76 16.47 -0.14
N ASP A 69 17.92 16.32 -1.15
CA ASP A 69 17.05 17.40 -1.65
C ASP A 69 15.80 17.64 -0.78
N GLY A 70 15.59 16.83 0.26
CA GLY A 70 14.47 16.92 1.18
C GLY A 70 13.29 16.02 0.84
N GLY A 71 13.28 15.38 -0.33
CA GLY A 71 12.21 14.49 -0.76
C GLY A 71 12.38 13.04 -0.29
N TRP A 72 11.37 12.23 -0.58
CA TRP A 72 11.45 10.76 -0.57
C TRP A 72 11.12 10.25 -1.96
N HIS A 73 11.98 9.39 -2.51
CA HIS A 73 11.86 8.88 -3.87
C HIS A 73 11.72 7.36 -3.88
N GLY A 74 10.88 6.84 -4.76
CA GLY A 74 10.74 5.41 -5.05
C GLY A 74 11.13 5.12 -6.49
N ASP A 75 10.15 5.09 -7.40
CA ASP A 75 10.33 4.62 -8.79
C ASP A 75 10.96 5.65 -9.75
N GLY A 76 11.29 6.83 -9.25
CA GLY A 76 11.90 7.92 -10.01
C GLY A 76 10.90 8.80 -10.78
N SER A 77 9.61 8.48 -10.75
CA SER A 77 8.58 9.39 -11.28
C SER A 77 8.31 10.57 -10.35
N LEU A 78 7.89 11.69 -10.93
CA LEU A 78 7.56 12.91 -10.18
C LEU A 78 6.40 12.67 -9.19
N ILE A 79 5.34 11.98 -9.64
CA ILE A 79 4.17 11.69 -8.81
C ILE A 79 4.49 10.78 -7.63
N ASP A 80 5.35 9.78 -7.82
CA ASP A 80 5.81 8.92 -6.74
C ASP A 80 6.58 9.73 -5.69
N SER A 81 7.48 10.62 -6.11
CA SER A 81 8.18 11.51 -5.19
C SER A 81 7.23 12.46 -4.44
N ILE A 82 6.19 12.97 -5.10
CA ILE A 82 5.17 13.82 -4.47
C ILE A 82 4.40 13.02 -3.41
N MET A 83 3.87 11.85 -3.75
CA MET A 83 3.06 11.03 -2.83
C MET A 83 3.88 10.56 -1.63
N ASN A 84 5.09 10.04 -1.86
CA ASN A 84 6.00 9.63 -0.79
C ASN A 84 6.35 10.81 0.12
N THR A 85 6.69 11.97 -0.43
CA THR A 85 7.07 13.14 0.36
C THR A 85 5.89 13.73 1.13
N LEU A 86 4.69 13.76 0.55
CA LEU A 86 3.47 14.22 1.24
C LEU A 86 3.15 13.33 2.45
N ALA A 87 3.13 12.01 2.27
CA ALA A 87 2.86 11.07 3.36
C ALA A 87 3.94 11.15 4.46
N SER A 88 5.21 11.20 4.06
CA SER A 88 6.33 11.36 5.00
C SER A 88 6.26 12.68 5.76
N LEU A 89 5.98 13.81 5.09
CA LEU A 89 5.82 15.12 5.73
C LEU A 89 4.67 15.10 6.75
N LEU A 90 3.53 14.49 6.41
CA LEU A 90 2.42 14.31 7.34
C LEU A 90 2.88 13.53 8.58
N SER A 91 3.59 12.41 8.38
CA SER A 91 4.16 11.63 9.48
C SER A 91 5.09 12.46 10.36
N LEU A 92 6.02 13.22 9.77
CA LEU A 92 6.95 14.08 10.51
C LEU A 92 6.20 15.12 11.36
N LYS A 93 5.20 15.79 10.78
CA LYS A 93 4.41 16.82 11.49
C LYS A 93 3.61 16.27 12.65
N LEU A 94 2.98 15.11 12.48
CA LEU A 94 2.20 14.50 13.55
C LEU A 94 3.09 14.07 14.72
N HIS A 95 4.29 13.53 14.44
CA HIS A 95 5.25 13.17 15.50
C HIS A 95 5.89 14.40 16.16
N GLU A 96 6.19 15.45 15.39
CA GLU A 96 6.70 16.72 15.92
C GLU A 96 5.69 17.35 16.90
N LYS A 97 4.41 17.39 16.53
CA LYS A 97 3.31 17.90 17.38
C LYS A 97 3.16 17.14 18.68
N ASP A 98 3.35 15.83 18.66
CA ASP A 98 3.30 14.97 19.84
C ASP A 98 4.60 14.98 20.66
N GLY A 99 5.57 15.80 20.28
CA GLY A 99 6.80 16.02 21.04
C GLY A 99 7.84 14.91 20.86
N TRP A 100 7.83 14.20 19.73
CA TRP A 100 8.87 13.23 19.41
C TRP A 100 10.26 13.88 19.43
N GLN A 101 11.16 13.32 20.23
CA GLN A 101 12.48 13.90 20.46
C GLN A 101 13.46 13.42 19.38
N LEU A 102 13.59 14.19 18.31
CA LEU A 102 14.62 14.02 17.29
C LEU A 102 15.23 15.40 16.94
N PRO A 103 16.53 15.66 17.19
CA PRO A 103 17.11 17.00 17.12
C PRO A 103 16.97 17.72 15.77
N ASP A 104 16.94 16.98 14.66
CA ASP A 104 16.85 17.53 13.29
C ASP A 104 15.43 17.44 12.71
N LEU A 105 14.40 17.06 13.49
CA LEU A 105 13.04 16.83 12.98
C LEU A 105 12.45 18.05 12.27
N SER A 106 12.56 19.23 12.87
CA SER A 106 12.05 20.47 12.27
C SER A 106 12.78 20.86 10.98
N ASP A 107 14.08 20.54 10.86
CA ASP A 107 14.83 20.72 9.61
C ASP A 107 14.35 19.76 8.52
N LYS A 108 14.11 18.48 8.87
CA LYS A 108 13.54 17.50 7.94
C LYS A 108 12.18 17.93 7.42
N VAL A 109 11.31 18.43 8.31
CA VAL A 109 9.99 18.99 7.97
C VAL A 109 10.14 20.12 6.95
N GLU A 110 11.01 21.09 7.23
CA GLU A 110 11.18 22.25 6.37
C GLU A 110 11.75 21.88 5.00
N ARG A 111 12.72 20.96 4.95
CA ARG A 111 13.28 20.46 3.69
C ARG A 111 12.25 19.72 2.84
N ALA A 112 11.40 18.90 3.47
CA ALA A 112 10.30 18.23 2.79
C ALA A 112 9.28 19.23 2.22
N ARG A 113 8.95 20.27 3.00
CA ARG A 113 8.08 21.37 2.57
C ARG A 113 8.65 22.10 1.36
N LEU A 114 9.93 22.49 1.41
CA LEU A 114 10.62 23.18 0.31
C LEU A 114 10.74 22.30 -0.95
N PHE A 115 10.98 21.00 -0.78
CA PHE A 115 10.96 20.05 -1.89
C PHE A 115 9.58 20.06 -2.59
N LEU A 116 8.50 19.89 -1.81
CA LEU A 116 7.12 19.88 -2.31
C LEU A 116 6.73 21.19 -2.98
N ASP A 117 7.07 22.34 -2.38
CA ASP A 117 6.84 23.67 -2.99
C ASP A 117 7.38 23.71 -4.42
N ASN A 118 8.59 23.18 -4.65
CA ASN A 118 9.25 23.17 -5.95
C ASN A 118 8.70 22.13 -6.93
N VAL A 119 8.44 20.89 -6.48
CA VAL A 119 7.98 19.81 -7.40
C VAL A 119 6.52 19.98 -7.80
N LEU A 120 5.67 20.50 -6.90
CA LEU A 120 4.26 20.76 -7.21
C LEU A 120 4.10 21.84 -8.28
N GLN A 121 5.00 22.82 -8.38
CA GLN A 121 4.97 23.80 -9.48
C GLN A 121 5.13 23.17 -10.87
N LYS A 122 5.79 22.00 -10.93
CA LYS A 122 6.12 21.29 -12.19
C LYS A 122 5.16 20.16 -12.49
N TRP A 123 4.22 19.90 -11.59
CA TRP A 123 3.38 18.72 -11.67
C TRP A 123 2.23 18.89 -12.67
N ASP A 124 2.28 18.09 -13.73
CA ASP A 124 1.22 18.01 -14.73
C ASP A 124 0.14 17.00 -14.32
N VAL A 125 -0.84 17.47 -13.53
CA VAL A 125 -1.94 16.64 -13.00
C VAL A 125 -2.71 15.90 -14.11
N PRO A 126 -3.15 16.56 -15.21
CA PRO A 126 -3.93 15.87 -16.25
C PRO A 126 -3.21 14.74 -16.99
N SER A 127 -1.87 14.71 -17.00
CA SER A 127 -1.09 13.62 -17.62
C SER A 127 -0.58 12.58 -16.62
N THR A 128 -0.95 12.71 -15.36
CA THR A 128 -0.48 11.82 -14.30
C THR A 128 -1.23 10.49 -14.34
N GLU A 129 -0.47 9.41 -14.51
CA GLU A 129 -0.96 8.03 -14.40
C GLU A 129 -0.40 7.39 -13.13
N ARG A 130 -1.22 7.35 -12.08
CA ARG A 130 -0.87 6.68 -10.81
C ARG A 130 -2.15 6.23 -10.12
N ILE A 131 -2.10 5.09 -9.44
CA ILE A 131 -3.28 4.56 -8.73
C ILE A 131 -3.74 5.58 -7.68
N ALA A 132 -5.00 6.00 -7.80
CA ALA A 132 -5.74 6.79 -6.82
C ALA A 132 -5.11 8.14 -6.43
N PHE A 133 -4.14 8.67 -7.17
CA PHE A 133 -3.44 9.91 -6.79
C PHE A 133 -4.41 11.08 -6.64
N GLU A 134 -5.46 11.10 -7.46
CA GLU A 134 -6.50 12.13 -7.50
C GLU A 134 -7.42 12.08 -6.27
N LEU A 135 -7.37 11.01 -5.49
CA LEU A 135 -8.07 10.88 -4.21
C LEU A 135 -7.08 11.03 -3.03
N ILE A 136 -5.92 10.40 -3.13
CA ILE A 136 -4.89 10.37 -2.08
C ILE A 136 -4.27 11.75 -1.87
N VAL A 137 -3.78 12.40 -2.94
CA VAL A 137 -3.01 13.65 -2.81
C VAL A 137 -3.85 14.76 -2.19
N PRO A 138 -5.09 15.03 -2.63
CA PRO A 138 -5.94 16.03 -1.97
C PRO A 138 -6.19 15.72 -0.50
N ARG A 139 -6.35 14.44 -0.15
CA ARG A 139 -6.62 14.06 1.24
C ARG A 139 -5.43 14.33 2.14
N ILE A 140 -4.21 14.03 1.68
CA ILE A 140 -3.00 14.34 2.46
C ILE A 140 -2.78 15.86 2.54
N LEU A 141 -3.04 16.60 1.46
CA LEU A 141 -2.98 18.07 1.48
C LEU A 141 -3.93 18.66 2.54
N GLN A 142 -5.16 18.15 2.64
CA GLN A 142 -6.11 18.56 3.69
C GLN A 142 -5.56 18.28 5.10
N PHE A 143 -4.98 17.10 5.34
CA PHE A 143 -4.35 16.81 6.63
C PHE A 143 -3.18 17.74 6.94
N LEU A 144 -2.36 18.08 5.96
CA LEU A 144 -1.27 19.02 6.15
C LEU A 144 -1.77 20.43 6.43
N GLU A 145 -2.87 20.86 5.80
CA GLU A 145 -3.53 22.13 6.05
C GLU A 145 -4.06 22.23 7.49
N GLU A 146 -4.63 21.14 8.02
CA GLU A 146 -5.03 21.01 9.44
C GLU A 146 -3.83 21.16 10.40
N GLU A 147 -2.64 20.79 9.95
CA GLU A 147 -1.37 20.95 10.66
C GLU A 147 -0.61 22.25 10.30
N GLY A 148 -1.27 23.18 9.58
CA GLY A 148 -0.75 24.52 9.27
C GLY A 148 0.21 24.58 8.08
N ILE A 149 0.29 23.54 7.25
CA ILE A 149 1.10 23.51 6.03
C ILE A 149 0.17 23.48 4.82
N SER A 150 0.29 24.48 3.96
CA SER A 150 -0.48 24.57 2.71
C SER A 150 0.45 24.74 1.53
N PHE A 151 0.01 24.26 0.36
CA PHE A 151 0.76 24.34 -0.89
C PHE A 151 -0.12 24.97 -1.96
N GLU A 152 0.43 25.96 -2.66
CA GLU A 152 -0.20 26.58 -3.81
C GLU A 152 0.57 26.18 -5.07
N PHE A 153 -0.15 25.64 -6.06
CA PHE A 153 0.47 25.16 -7.31
C PHE A 153 -0.51 25.24 -8.49
N PRO A 154 -0.03 25.37 -9.74
CA PRO A 154 -0.85 25.73 -10.89
C PRO A 154 -2.03 24.78 -11.15
N HIS A 155 -1.86 23.50 -10.86
CA HIS A 155 -2.84 22.46 -11.17
C HIS A 155 -3.71 22.03 -9.97
N ARG A 156 -3.70 22.77 -8.85
CA ARG A 156 -4.52 22.43 -7.67
C ARG A 156 -6.02 22.35 -7.99
N ALA A 157 -6.55 23.32 -8.76
CA ALA A 157 -7.95 23.30 -9.17
C ALA A 157 -8.30 22.12 -10.09
N ALA A 158 -7.38 21.72 -10.97
CA ALA A 158 -7.56 20.55 -11.84
C ALA A 158 -7.62 19.25 -11.01
N LEU A 159 -6.74 19.14 -10.01
CA LEU A 159 -6.71 18.00 -9.09
C LEU A 159 -8.02 17.87 -8.30
N GLU A 160 -8.52 18.97 -7.70
CA GLU A 160 -9.80 18.95 -6.98
C GLU A 160 -10.98 18.59 -7.88
N ASN A 161 -10.99 19.07 -9.13
CA ASN A 161 -12.03 18.69 -10.08
C ASN A 161 -11.97 17.19 -10.43
N LEU A 162 -10.78 16.60 -10.58
CA LEU A 162 -10.64 15.15 -10.79
C LEU A 162 -11.16 14.36 -9.58
N ARG A 163 -10.81 14.81 -8.36
CA ARG A 163 -11.32 14.23 -7.11
C ARG A 163 -12.84 14.24 -7.07
N ASP A 164 -13.45 15.38 -7.31
CA ASP A 164 -14.92 15.54 -7.26
C ASP A 164 -15.62 14.68 -8.31
N GLN A 165 -15.04 14.58 -9.51
CA GLN A 165 -15.55 13.70 -10.56
C GLN A 165 -15.51 12.23 -10.14
N LYS A 166 -14.39 11.78 -9.55
CA LYS A 166 -14.23 10.40 -9.07
C LYS A 166 -15.15 10.09 -7.90
N LEU A 167 -15.28 10.98 -6.93
CA LEU A 167 -16.20 10.81 -5.79
C LEU A 167 -17.67 10.74 -6.24
N LYS A 168 -18.09 11.50 -7.26
CA LYS A 168 -19.46 11.44 -7.81
C LYS A 168 -19.79 10.10 -8.46
N LEU A 169 -18.78 9.37 -8.94
CA LEU A 169 -18.96 8.04 -9.54
C LEU A 169 -19.00 6.92 -8.50
N LEU A 170 -18.55 7.19 -7.27
CA LEU A 170 -18.49 6.20 -6.20
C LEU A 170 -19.81 6.17 -5.42
N ASP A 171 -20.47 5.01 -5.46
CA ASP A 171 -21.51 4.68 -4.49
C ASP A 171 -20.85 4.19 -3.20
N LEU A 172 -20.69 5.10 -2.23
CA LEU A 172 -20.06 4.81 -0.95
C LEU A 172 -20.82 3.72 -0.16
N ASP A 173 -22.13 3.55 -0.38
CA ASP A 173 -22.89 2.50 0.28
C ASP A 173 -22.51 1.10 -0.21
N LEU A 174 -22.00 0.97 -1.44
CA LEU A 174 -21.49 -0.30 -1.96
C LEU A 174 -20.17 -0.69 -1.30
N VAL A 175 -19.35 0.29 -0.87
CA VAL A 175 -18.08 0.01 -0.19
C VAL A 175 -18.31 -0.79 1.09
N TYR A 176 -19.41 -0.55 1.80
CA TYR A 176 -19.77 -1.30 3.02
C TYR A 176 -20.32 -2.70 2.78
N ARG A 177 -20.63 -3.07 1.53
CA ARG A 177 -21.36 -4.30 1.22
C ARG A 177 -20.49 -5.41 0.64
N GLY A 178 -19.23 -5.12 0.29
CA GLY A 178 -18.35 -6.12 -0.31
C GLY A 178 -16.94 -5.61 -0.57
N GLN A 179 -16.12 -6.46 -1.19
CA GLN A 179 -14.77 -6.06 -1.60
C GLN A 179 -14.85 -5.15 -2.81
N THR A 180 -14.41 -3.91 -2.65
CA THR A 180 -14.31 -2.92 -3.73
C THR A 180 -12.87 -2.40 -3.79
N PRO A 181 -12.38 -1.92 -4.95
CA PRO A 181 -11.04 -1.36 -5.07
C PRO A 181 -10.74 -0.23 -4.08
N VAL A 182 -11.77 0.49 -3.60
CA VAL A 182 -11.67 1.52 -2.55
C VAL A 182 -11.01 1.00 -1.29
N LEU A 183 -11.22 -0.28 -0.94
CA LEU A 183 -10.60 -0.89 0.23
C LEU A 183 -9.06 -0.95 0.12
N TYR A 184 -8.47 -0.81 -1.07
CA TYR A 184 -7.01 -0.78 -1.24
C TYR A 184 -6.40 0.58 -0.87
N THR A 185 -7.22 1.64 -0.81
CA THR A 185 -6.79 3.03 -0.61
C THR A 185 -7.69 3.76 0.40
N LEU A 186 -8.01 3.13 1.53
CA LEU A 186 -8.93 3.69 2.53
C LEU A 186 -8.44 5.02 3.10
N GLU A 187 -7.14 5.25 3.14
CA GLU A 187 -6.52 6.46 3.65
C GLU A 187 -6.99 7.73 2.91
N ALA A 188 -7.37 7.61 1.64
CA ALA A 188 -7.94 8.70 0.85
C ALA A 188 -9.39 9.06 1.26
N PHE A 189 -10.05 8.19 2.03
CA PHE A 189 -11.46 8.29 2.41
C PHE A 189 -11.67 8.56 3.91
N VAL A 190 -10.60 8.89 4.65
CA VAL A 190 -10.73 9.34 6.03
C VAL A 190 -11.65 10.57 6.09
N GLY A 191 -12.60 10.58 7.04
CA GLY A 191 -13.61 11.63 7.15
C GLY A 191 -14.73 11.57 6.10
N VAL A 192 -14.66 10.63 5.15
CA VAL A 192 -15.71 10.37 4.15
C VAL A 192 -16.43 9.06 4.47
N LEU A 193 -15.67 8.00 4.77
CA LEU A 193 -16.23 6.72 5.21
C LEU A 193 -16.27 6.65 6.74
N ASP A 194 -17.30 5.99 7.26
CA ASP A 194 -17.31 5.42 8.60
C ASP A 194 -16.44 4.15 8.64
N PHE A 195 -15.29 4.25 9.30
CA PHE A 195 -14.30 3.18 9.38
C PHE A 195 -14.74 2.02 10.28
N ASP A 196 -15.63 2.25 11.26
CA ASP A 196 -16.10 1.18 12.16
C ASP A 196 -16.91 0.13 11.40
N ARG A 197 -17.65 0.58 10.38
CA ARG A 197 -18.43 -0.29 9.49
C ARG A 197 -17.59 -1.14 8.54
N LEU A 198 -16.29 -0.83 8.40
CA LEU A 198 -15.39 -1.58 7.53
C LEU A 198 -14.82 -2.83 8.20
N ARG A 199 -15.00 -3.00 9.52
CA ARG A 199 -14.37 -4.06 10.32
C ARG A 199 -14.51 -5.45 9.73
N THR A 200 -15.70 -5.78 9.22
CA THR A 200 -16.04 -7.12 8.68
C THR A 200 -15.56 -7.35 7.25
N LEU A 201 -15.02 -6.33 6.58
CA LEU A 201 -14.52 -6.43 5.21
C LEU A 201 -13.01 -6.73 5.16
N LYS A 202 -12.35 -6.85 6.32
CA LYS A 202 -10.97 -7.34 6.38
C LYS A 202 -10.90 -8.80 5.95
N VAL A 203 -9.76 -9.17 5.38
CA VAL A 203 -9.38 -10.57 5.12
C VAL A 203 -7.98 -10.75 5.70
N ASN A 204 -7.84 -11.67 6.66
CA ASN A 204 -6.62 -11.86 7.45
C ASN A 204 -6.06 -10.53 7.98
N GLY A 205 -6.90 -9.76 8.65
CA GLY A 205 -6.53 -8.48 9.25
C GLY A 205 -6.24 -7.34 8.27
N SER A 206 -6.26 -7.56 6.96
CA SER A 206 -5.92 -6.52 5.98
C SER A 206 -7.08 -6.11 5.09
N PHE A 207 -6.98 -4.91 4.52
CA PHE A 207 -7.85 -4.48 3.43
C PHE A 207 -7.12 -4.57 2.10
N LEU A 208 -7.57 -5.50 1.25
CA LEU A 208 -6.99 -5.78 -0.06
C LEU A 208 -5.45 -5.87 -0.04
N THR A 209 -4.85 -6.47 0.99
CA THR A 209 -3.40 -6.64 1.14
C THR A 209 -2.58 -5.33 1.21
N SER A 210 -3.22 -4.18 1.46
CA SER A 210 -2.59 -2.86 1.54
C SER A 210 -2.21 -2.48 2.98
N PRO A 211 -0.91 -2.30 3.30
CA PRO A 211 -0.49 -1.79 4.59
C PRO A 211 -0.94 -0.35 4.86
N ALA A 212 -0.88 0.56 3.88
CA ALA A 212 -1.37 1.94 4.05
C ALA A 212 -2.85 1.98 4.41
N SER A 213 -3.68 1.25 3.67
CA SER A 213 -5.13 1.20 3.91
C SER A 213 -5.45 0.59 5.27
N THR A 214 -4.75 -0.48 5.64
CA THR A 214 -4.92 -1.13 6.94
C THR A 214 -4.44 -0.25 8.10
N ALA A 215 -3.36 0.50 7.91
CA ALA A 215 -2.85 1.47 8.87
C ALA A 215 -3.82 2.65 9.06
N ALA A 216 -4.37 3.20 7.98
CA ALA A 216 -5.42 4.21 8.07
C ALA A 216 -6.64 3.66 8.81
N TYR A 217 -7.08 2.43 8.50
CA TYR A 217 -8.18 1.83 9.23
C TYR A 217 -7.92 1.74 10.73
N LEU A 218 -6.76 1.22 11.11
CA LEU A 218 -6.40 1.03 12.51
C LEU A 218 -6.21 2.37 13.26
N THR A 219 -5.88 3.44 12.54
CA THR A 219 -5.73 4.80 13.08
C THR A 219 -7.07 5.48 13.34
N TYR A 220 -8.08 5.22 12.49
CA TYR A 220 -9.35 5.97 12.49
C TYR A 220 -10.58 5.16 12.93
N CYS A 221 -10.46 3.85 13.18
CA CYS A 221 -11.52 3.09 13.84
C CYS A 221 -11.64 3.43 15.33
N SER A 222 -12.85 3.40 15.88
CA SER A 222 -13.11 3.72 17.29
C SER A 222 -12.73 2.59 18.25
N VAL A 223 -12.73 1.34 17.77
CA VAL A 223 -12.37 0.16 18.55
C VAL A 223 -11.11 -0.46 17.98
N TRP A 224 -10.07 -0.60 18.81
CA TRP A 224 -8.81 -1.20 18.40
C TRP A 224 -9.01 -2.61 17.83
N ASP A 225 -8.37 -2.88 16.70
CA ASP A 225 -8.48 -4.15 15.99
C ASP A 225 -7.12 -4.87 16.00
N GLU A 226 -7.02 -5.89 16.86
CA GLU A 226 -5.78 -6.67 17.04
C GLU A 226 -5.39 -7.47 15.79
N GLU A 227 -6.37 -7.86 14.96
CA GLU A 227 -6.11 -8.61 13.72
C GLU A 227 -5.41 -7.71 12.69
N ALA A 228 -5.87 -6.47 12.55
CA ALA A 228 -5.24 -5.47 11.69
C ALA A 228 -3.84 -5.08 12.16
N GLU A 229 -3.65 -4.97 13.47
CA GLU A 229 -2.33 -4.76 14.03
C GLU A 229 -1.38 -5.92 13.74
N ASP A 230 -1.81 -7.17 13.98
CA ASP A 230 -0.94 -8.33 13.74
C ASP A 230 -0.56 -8.44 12.26
N TYR A 231 -1.49 -8.15 11.34
CA TYR A 231 -1.19 -8.04 9.92
C TYR A 231 -0.03 -7.04 9.65
N LEU A 232 -0.11 -5.81 10.17
CA LEU A 232 0.95 -4.81 9.98
C LEU A 232 2.28 -5.26 10.60
N ARG A 233 2.25 -5.90 11.78
CA ARG A 233 3.45 -6.50 12.39
C ARG A 233 4.06 -7.59 11.52
N GLN A 234 3.24 -8.37 10.81
CA GLN A 234 3.72 -9.38 9.87
C GLN A 234 4.30 -8.77 8.60
N ALA A 235 3.66 -7.76 8.03
CA ALA A 235 4.20 -7.00 6.90
C ALA A 235 5.58 -6.42 7.22
N LEU A 236 5.75 -5.84 8.42
CA LEU A 236 7.04 -5.35 8.94
C LEU A 236 8.07 -6.48 9.07
N ARG A 237 7.71 -7.60 9.72
CA ARG A 237 8.60 -8.77 9.85
C ARG A 237 9.06 -9.26 8.48
N ARG A 238 8.16 -9.32 7.50
CA ARG A 238 8.45 -9.77 6.14
C ARG A 238 9.45 -8.87 5.42
N CYS A 239 9.33 -7.56 5.61
CA CYS A 239 10.14 -6.54 4.94
C CYS A 239 11.44 -6.19 5.68
N SER A 240 11.63 -6.69 6.90
CA SER A 240 12.80 -6.40 7.75
C SER A 240 14.16 -6.63 7.08
N ALA A 241 14.25 -7.56 6.13
CA ALA A 241 15.48 -7.82 5.35
C ALA A 241 15.85 -6.69 4.37
N TYR A 242 14.88 -5.85 3.99
CA TYR A 242 15.03 -4.74 3.05
C TYR A 242 15.07 -3.38 3.74
N GLY A 243 14.55 -3.30 4.97
CA GLY A 243 14.58 -2.11 5.82
C GLY A 243 13.88 -2.38 7.14
N GLU A 244 14.58 -2.21 8.26
CA GLU A 244 13.96 -2.34 9.57
C GLU A 244 12.93 -1.22 9.77
N GLY A 245 11.68 -1.58 10.08
CA GLY A 245 10.58 -0.63 10.21
C GLY A 245 9.83 -0.31 8.91
N ALA A 246 10.32 -0.76 7.76
CA ALA A 246 9.65 -0.56 6.47
C ALA A 246 8.61 -1.66 6.19
N VAL A 247 7.56 -1.30 5.47
CA VAL A 247 6.60 -2.24 4.87
C VAL A 247 6.65 -2.12 3.34
N CYS A 248 6.06 -3.10 2.64
CA CYS A 248 5.85 -3.05 1.19
C CYS A 248 4.48 -2.43 0.86
N THR A 249 4.21 -2.17 -0.41
CA THR A 249 2.91 -1.67 -0.88
C THR A 249 1.80 -2.73 -0.88
N VAL A 250 2.17 -4.01 -0.97
CA VAL A 250 1.20 -5.09 -1.14
C VAL A 250 1.77 -6.38 -0.56
N TRP A 251 1.06 -6.95 0.42
CA TRP A 251 1.38 -8.25 1.00
C TRP A 251 0.17 -8.86 1.71
N PRO A 252 -0.06 -10.18 1.61
CA PRO A 252 0.62 -11.17 0.77
C PRO A 252 0.35 -10.99 -0.75
N THR A 253 1.16 -11.63 -1.59
CA THR A 253 0.99 -11.70 -3.06
C THR A 253 1.19 -13.13 -3.59
N THR A 254 0.77 -14.14 -2.82
CA THR A 254 1.12 -15.55 -3.06
C THR A 254 0.75 -16.04 -4.45
N LEU A 255 -0.48 -15.76 -4.89
CA LEU A 255 -0.96 -16.23 -6.19
C LEU A 255 -0.26 -15.52 -7.33
N PHE A 256 0.00 -14.22 -7.18
CA PHE A 256 0.76 -13.45 -8.14
C PHE A 256 2.18 -14.00 -8.28
N GLU A 257 2.92 -14.17 -7.18
CA GLU A 257 4.29 -14.70 -7.19
C GLU A 257 4.37 -16.08 -7.86
N PHE A 258 3.39 -16.94 -7.57
CA PHE A 258 3.32 -18.28 -8.11
C PHE A 258 3.00 -18.27 -9.61
N SER A 259 1.93 -17.59 -10.01
CA SER A 259 1.52 -17.50 -11.41
C SER A 259 2.58 -16.80 -12.25
N TRP A 260 3.07 -15.64 -11.80
CA TRP A 260 4.09 -14.84 -12.48
C TRP A 260 5.38 -15.64 -12.70
N THR A 261 5.87 -16.33 -11.67
CA THR A 261 7.10 -17.14 -11.79
C THR A 261 6.92 -18.26 -12.80
N ILE A 262 5.81 -19.00 -12.74
CA ILE A 262 5.57 -20.12 -13.65
C ILE A 262 5.38 -19.63 -15.09
N CYS A 263 4.55 -18.60 -15.31
CA CYS A 263 4.34 -18.03 -16.64
C CYS A 263 5.64 -17.56 -17.27
N ASN A 264 6.47 -16.81 -16.54
CA ASN A 264 7.75 -16.33 -17.06
C ASN A 264 8.75 -17.46 -17.38
N LEU A 265 8.80 -18.52 -16.57
CA LEU A 265 9.63 -19.69 -16.87
C LEU A 265 9.17 -20.37 -18.17
N MET A 266 7.86 -20.57 -18.35
CA MET A 266 7.31 -21.23 -19.53
C MET A 266 7.48 -20.37 -20.79
N GLU A 267 7.17 -19.08 -20.71
CA GLU A 267 7.32 -18.14 -21.83
C GLU A 267 8.78 -17.92 -22.24
N SER A 268 9.72 -18.10 -21.31
CA SER A 268 11.16 -18.09 -21.60
C SER A 268 11.66 -19.38 -22.26
N GLY A 269 10.78 -20.34 -22.56
CA GLY A 269 11.10 -21.58 -23.28
C GLY A 269 11.65 -22.72 -22.41
N PHE A 270 11.44 -22.68 -21.09
CA PHE A 270 11.78 -23.83 -20.24
C PHE A 270 10.79 -24.97 -20.48
N GLU A 271 11.31 -26.17 -20.74
CA GLU A 271 10.51 -27.38 -20.89
C GLU A 271 10.02 -27.83 -19.51
N ARG A 272 8.71 -28.03 -19.37
CA ARG A 272 8.05 -28.42 -18.11
C ARG A 272 8.65 -29.71 -17.53
N GLU A 273 9.00 -30.66 -18.38
CA GLU A 273 9.52 -31.98 -18.01
C GLU A 273 10.92 -31.91 -17.38
N LYS A 274 11.64 -30.79 -17.59
CA LYS A 274 12.97 -30.53 -17.02
C LYS A 274 12.92 -29.68 -15.75
N LEU A 275 11.74 -29.18 -15.37
CA LEU A 275 11.50 -28.45 -14.14
C LEU A 275 11.12 -29.41 -13.00
N ASP A 276 11.29 -28.96 -11.76
CA ASP A 276 11.03 -29.76 -10.56
C ASP A 276 9.51 -30.05 -10.43
N GLU A 277 9.12 -31.28 -10.77
CA GLU A 277 7.73 -31.71 -10.84
C GLU A 277 6.98 -31.54 -9.51
N SER A 278 7.64 -31.81 -8.38
CA SER A 278 7.05 -31.64 -7.05
C SER A 278 6.70 -30.18 -6.77
N CYS A 279 7.61 -29.27 -7.10
CA CYS A 279 7.35 -27.84 -6.94
C CYS A 279 6.22 -27.37 -7.86
N LEU A 280 6.21 -27.80 -9.13
CA LEU A 280 5.16 -27.45 -10.09
C LEU A 280 3.78 -27.96 -9.66
N ASN A 281 3.71 -29.20 -9.18
CA ASN A 281 2.47 -29.79 -8.69
C ASN A 281 1.93 -29.03 -7.47
N ARG A 282 2.82 -28.61 -6.56
CA ARG A 282 2.42 -27.82 -5.40
C ARG A 282 1.94 -26.42 -5.76
N VAL A 283 2.63 -25.73 -6.66
CA VAL A 283 2.15 -24.44 -7.20
C VAL A 283 0.79 -24.62 -7.87
N GLY A 284 0.64 -25.66 -8.70
CA GLY A 284 -0.62 -26.00 -9.36
C GLY A 284 -1.76 -26.27 -8.38
N GLN A 285 -1.50 -26.97 -7.28
CA GLN A 285 -2.48 -27.22 -6.22
C GLN A 285 -2.94 -25.92 -5.54
N VAL A 286 -2.01 -25.01 -5.23
CA VAL A 286 -2.35 -23.71 -4.60
C VAL A 286 -3.20 -22.87 -5.54
N LEU A 287 -2.77 -22.71 -6.81
CA LEU A 287 -3.50 -21.95 -7.81
C LEU A 287 -4.89 -22.56 -8.08
N HIS A 288 -4.96 -23.88 -8.24
CA HIS A 288 -6.23 -24.59 -8.45
C HIS A 288 -7.18 -24.44 -7.25
N SER A 289 -6.67 -24.59 -6.03
CA SER A 289 -7.50 -24.45 -4.82
C SER A 289 -8.08 -23.05 -4.70
N ALA A 290 -7.26 -22.01 -4.99
CA ALA A 290 -7.73 -20.64 -4.99
C ALA A 290 -8.76 -20.36 -6.09
N LEU A 291 -8.56 -20.89 -7.31
CA LEU A 291 -9.54 -20.77 -8.40
C LEU A 291 -10.86 -21.46 -8.07
N VAL A 292 -10.82 -22.64 -7.46
CA VAL A 292 -12.03 -23.36 -7.03
C VAL A 292 -12.76 -22.59 -5.94
N ALA A 293 -12.05 -22.10 -4.92
CA ALA A 293 -12.64 -21.29 -3.86
C ALA A 293 -13.28 -20.01 -4.43
N GLY A 294 -12.59 -19.35 -5.36
CA GLY A 294 -13.05 -18.11 -5.99
C GLY A 294 -14.05 -18.26 -7.13
N ASN A 295 -14.58 -19.45 -7.39
CA ASN A 295 -15.46 -19.72 -8.54
C ASN A 295 -14.87 -19.21 -9.87
N GLY A 296 -13.55 -19.35 -10.05
CA GLY A 296 -12.80 -18.92 -11.23
C GLY A 296 -12.23 -17.50 -11.17
N LEU A 297 -12.48 -16.74 -10.09
CA LEU A 297 -11.91 -15.41 -9.88
C LEU A 297 -10.89 -15.43 -8.74
N VAL A 298 -9.73 -14.83 -8.95
CA VAL A 298 -8.68 -14.71 -7.92
C VAL A 298 -8.05 -13.32 -7.96
N GLY A 299 -7.65 -12.82 -6.79
CA GLY A 299 -6.83 -11.61 -6.67
C GLY A 299 -5.34 -11.94 -6.56
N TRP A 300 -4.58 -10.98 -6.02
CA TRP A 300 -3.14 -11.15 -5.73
C TRP A 300 -2.86 -12.30 -4.74
N ASP A 301 -3.82 -12.57 -3.85
CA ASP A 301 -3.79 -13.65 -2.87
C ASP A 301 -5.14 -14.41 -2.85
N GLY A 302 -5.09 -15.68 -2.42
CA GLY A 302 -6.19 -16.62 -2.60
C GLY A 302 -7.39 -16.38 -1.70
N GLU A 303 -7.23 -15.65 -0.60
CA GLU A 303 -8.33 -15.40 0.32
C GLU A 303 -9.23 -14.22 -0.08
N TYR A 304 -8.77 -13.39 -1.04
CA TYR A 304 -9.57 -12.34 -1.66
C TYR A 304 -10.43 -12.85 -2.85
N SER A 305 -10.38 -14.16 -3.12
CA SER A 305 -11.00 -14.79 -4.29
C SER A 305 -12.54 -14.80 -4.27
N HIS A 306 -13.18 -14.57 -3.12
CA HIS A 306 -14.64 -14.60 -3.00
C HIS A 306 -15.37 -13.32 -3.43
N SER A 307 -14.68 -12.23 -3.76
CA SER A 307 -15.36 -10.94 -3.65
C SER A 307 -14.83 -9.78 -4.49
N VAL A 308 -13.68 -9.90 -5.15
CA VAL A 308 -13.28 -8.89 -6.16
C VAL A 308 -13.99 -9.18 -7.47
N VAL A 309 -15.21 -8.66 -7.62
CA VAL A 309 -15.80 -8.53 -8.96
C VAL A 309 -15.00 -7.46 -9.68
N TRP A 310 -14.18 -7.88 -10.65
CA TRP A 310 -13.64 -6.99 -11.67
C TRP A 310 -14.80 -6.48 -12.53
N ASN A 311 -15.52 -5.48 -12.02
CA ASN A 311 -16.58 -4.79 -12.74
C ASN A 311 -16.02 -3.45 -13.25
N PRO A 312 -15.96 -3.20 -14.57
CA PRO A 312 -15.43 -1.95 -15.12
C PRO A 312 -16.15 -0.69 -14.61
N VAL A 313 -17.36 -0.82 -14.06
CA VAL A 313 -18.12 0.29 -13.44
C VAL A 313 -17.62 0.64 -12.03
N VAL A 314 -17.00 -0.31 -11.31
CA VAL A 314 -16.50 -0.15 -9.93
C VAL A 314 -15.00 0.17 -9.90
N ASN A 315 -14.34 0.11 -11.06
CA ASN A 315 -12.90 0.31 -11.19
C ASN A 315 -12.52 1.79 -11.34
N VAL A 316 -13.00 2.61 -10.41
CA VAL A 316 -12.73 4.06 -10.38
C VAL A 316 -11.23 4.37 -10.23
N LEU A 317 -10.44 3.39 -9.74
CA LEU A 317 -8.99 3.43 -9.58
C LEU A 317 -8.18 2.97 -10.82
N SER A 318 -8.82 2.47 -11.89
CA SER A 318 -8.12 1.88 -13.06
C SER A 318 -8.64 2.35 -14.43
N ILE A 319 -9.54 3.35 -14.48
CA ILE A 319 -9.98 3.89 -15.77
C ILE A 319 -8.89 4.83 -16.30
N GLU A 320 -7.93 4.25 -17.05
CA GLU A 320 -7.30 4.77 -18.28
C GLU A 320 -5.96 4.06 -18.56
N VAL A 321 -6.01 2.84 -19.11
CA VAL A 321 -4.85 2.28 -19.87
C VAL A 321 -5.27 1.74 -21.25
N GLU A 322 -6.58 1.60 -21.54
CA GLU A 322 -7.06 0.90 -22.75
C GLU A 322 -7.66 1.78 -23.86
N SER A 323 -7.66 3.12 -23.75
CA SER A 323 -8.26 3.98 -24.80
C SER A 323 -7.27 4.69 -25.75
N ARG A 324 -5.96 4.40 -25.65
CA ARG A 324 -4.94 4.98 -26.57
C ARG A 324 -3.94 3.92 -27.06
N ARG A 325 -4.43 3.03 -27.92
CA ARG A 325 -3.63 2.37 -28.96
C ARG A 325 -4.32 2.55 -30.31
#